data_AF-I5BT98-F1
#
_entry.id   AF-I5BT98-F1
#
_cell.length_a   1.000
_cell.length_b   1.000
_cell.length_c   1.000
_cell.angle_alpha   90.00
_cell.angle_beta   90.00
_cell.angle_gamma   90.00
#
_symmetry.space_group_name_H-M   'P 1'
#
loop_
_entity.id
_entity.type
_entity.pdbx_description
1 polymer ?
#
loop_
_entity_poly.entity_id
_entity_poly.type
_entity_poly.pdbx_seq_one_letter_code
_entity_poly.pdbx_strand_id
1 'polypeptide(L)' 'MTFREGITLDQLNTWGTNTMTEHLGIRITKIGSDTLTATMPVDHRTKQPLGLLHGGANVVLAETLGSVQET' A
#
# COMPACT_ATOMS: atom_id res chain seq x y z
N MET A 1 7.45 -7.35 15.79
CA MET A 1 8.34 -6.58 14.90
C MET A 1 7.86 -5.14 14.97
N THR A 2 8.72 -4.21 15.38
CA THR A 2 8.35 -2.81 15.69
C THR A 2 8.86 -1.92 14.56
N PHE A 3 8.07 -0.95 14.08
CA PHE A 3 8.54 -0.03 13.04
C PHE A 3 9.75 0.76 13.52
N ARG A 4 10.67 1.07 12.59
CA ARG A 4 11.83 1.91 12.88
C ARG A 4 11.38 3.25 13.45
N GLU A 5 11.94 3.63 14.59
CA GLU A 5 11.67 4.92 15.21
C GLU A 5 12.05 6.07 14.25
N GLY A 6 11.15 7.05 14.12
CA GLY A 6 11.41 8.27 13.36
C GLY A 6 11.01 8.27 11.88
N ILE A 7 10.44 7.19 11.34
CA ILE A 7 9.92 7.18 9.96
C ILE A 7 8.56 7.88 9.86
N THR A 8 8.39 8.75 8.88
CA THR A 8 7.13 9.48 8.66
C THR A 8 6.27 8.87 7.55
N LEU A 9 4.97 9.17 7.56
CA LEU A 9 4.06 8.77 6.47
C LEU A 9 4.52 9.30 5.11
N ASP A 10 5.04 10.53 5.06
CA ASP A 10 5.50 11.12 3.80
C ASP A 10 6.71 10.37 3.27
N GLN A 11 7.68 10.04 4.13
CA GLN A 11 8.85 9.24 3.76
C GLN A 11 8.47 7.85 3.25
N LEU A 12 7.53 7.15 3.90
CA LEU A 12 7.06 5.86 3.42
C LEU A 12 6.38 5.95 2.06
N ASN A 13 5.57 6.99 1.87
CA ASN A 13 4.86 7.15 0.60
C ASN A 13 5.79 7.55 -0.56
N THR A 14 6.97 8.14 -0.31
CA THR A 14 7.93 8.40 -1.41
C THR A 14 8.58 7.12 -1.95
N TRP A 15 8.61 6.02 -1.19
CA TRP A 15 9.13 4.73 -1.67
C TRP A 15 8.29 4.14 -2.82
N GLY A 16 7.02 4.53 -2.91
CA GLY A 16 6.13 4.14 -3.99
C GLY A 16 6.29 4.94 -5.29
N THR A 17 7.12 5.98 -5.31
CA THR A 17 7.25 6.90 -6.46
C THR A 17 7.82 6.18 -7.67
N ASN A 18 7.20 6.35 -8.84
CA ASN A 18 7.52 5.68 -10.10
C ASN A 18 7.47 4.14 -10.00
N THR A 19 6.62 3.58 -9.13
CA THR A 19 6.42 2.13 -9.00
C THR A 19 4.96 1.72 -9.19
N MET A 20 4.68 0.42 -9.07
CA MET A 20 3.32 -0.12 -9.07
C MET A 20 2.44 0.48 -7.95
N THR A 21 3.03 0.81 -6.80
CA THR A 21 2.34 1.42 -5.66
C THR A 21 1.71 2.75 -6.06
N GLU A 22 2.48 3.64 -6.71
CA GLU A 22 1.96 4.90 -7.24
C GLU A 22 0.96 4.66 -8.38
N HIS A 23 1.28 3.76 -9.32
CA HIS A 23 0.40 3.48 -10.45
C HIS A 23 -1.02 3.08 -9.99
N LEU A 24 -1.12 2.23 -8.97
CA LEU A 24 -2.39 1.79 -8.39
C LEU A 24 -2.99 2.76 -7.38
N GLY A 25 -2.30 3.87 -7.05
CA GLY A 25 -2.77 4.86 -6.08
C GLY A 25 -2.78 4.36 -4.64
N ILE A 26 -1.91 3.41 -4.30
CA ILE A 26 -1.76 2.92 -2.93
C ILE A 26 -1.11 4.01 -2.08
N ARG A 27 -1.66 4.27 -0.89
CA ARG A 27 -1.15 5.26 0.06
C ARG A 27 -1.13 4.69 1.47
N ILE A 28 0.00 4.76 2.16
CA ILE A 28 0.07 4.49 3.59
C ILE A 28 -0.61 5.65 4.32
N THR A 29 -1.58 5.33 5.18
CA THR A 29 -2.42 6.30 5.90
C THR A 29 -2.18 6.31 7.40
N LYS A 30 -1.60 5.25 7.97
CA LYS A 30 -1.28 5.18 9.40
C LYS A 30 -0.11 4.23 9.68
N ILE A 31 0.77 4.66 10.59
CA ILE A 31 1.79 3.83 11.23
C ILE A 31 1.36 3.64 12.68
N GLY A 32 1.05 2.39 13.06
CA GLY A 32 0.82 1.99 14.44
C GLY A 32 2.10 1.50 15.10
N SER A 33 1.99 0.98 16.33
CA SER A 33 3.12 0.34 17.03
C SER A 33 3.63 -0.92 16.33
N ASP A 34 2.71 -1.68 15.73
CA ASP A 34 2.92 -3.02 15.17
C ASP A 34 2.08 -3.27 13.90
N THR A 35 1.33 -2.26 13.45
CA THR A 35 0.48 -2.30 12.26
C THR A 35 0.79 -1.17 11.29
N LEU A 36 0.64 -1.43 9.99
CA LEU A 36 0.48 -0.39 8.97
C LEU A 36 -0.94 -0.41 8.42
N THR A 37 -1.43 0.76 8.04
CA THR A 37 -2.69 0.89 7.30
C THR A 37 -2.43 1.63 6.00
N ALA A 38 -3.03 1.13 4.91
CA ALA A 38 -2.99 1.77 3.61
C ALA A 38 -4.35 1.72 2.93
N THR A 39 -4.56 2.60 1.96
CA THR A 39 -5.74 2.65 1.10
C THR A 39 -5.35 2.49 -0.36
N MET A 40 -6.23 1.86 -1.14
CA MET A 40 -6.10 1.73 -2.59
C MET A 40 -7.47 2.02 -3.23
N PRO A 41 -7.54 2.88 -4.27
CA PRO A 41 -8.80 3.17 -4.96
C PRO A 41 -9.34 1.94 -5.70
N VAL A 42 -10.66 1.82 -5.79
CA VAL A 42 -11.35 0.80 -6.61
C VAL A 42 -11.85 1.44 -7.90
N ASP A 43 -11.01 1.45 -8.93
CA ASP A 43 -11.28 2.08 -10.23
C ASP A 43 -10.79 1.23 -11.41
N HIS A 44 -10.69 1.79 -12.61
CA HIS A 44 -10.28 1.08 -13.82
C HIS A 44 -8.91 0.37 -13.72
N ARG A 45 -8.06 0.78 -12.78
CA ARG A 45 -6.73 0.19 -12.54
C ARG A 45 -6.77 -1.05 -11.65
N THR A 46 -7.81 -1.18 -10.83
CA THR A 46 -7.89 -2.18 -9.74
C THR A 46 -9.15 -3.04 -9.80
N LYS A 47 -10.03 -2.80 -10.77
CA LYS A 47 -11.22 -3.63 -11.02
C LYS A 47 -10.91 -4.81 -11.94
N GLN A 48 -11.59 -5.91 -11.72
CA GLN A 48 -11.70 -7.00 -12.70
C GLN A 48 -12.77 -6.67 -13.76
N PRO A 49 -12.85 -7.40 -14.89
CA PRO A 49 -13.77 -7.10 -15.98
C PRO A 49 -15.26 -7.03 -15.60
N LEU A 50 -15.67 -7.68 -14.51
CA LEU A 50 -17.04 -7.61 -13.97
C LEU A 50 -17.31 -6.35 -13.12
N GLY A 51 -16.37 -5.41 -13.03
CA GLY A 51 -16.51 -4.16 -12.29
C GLY A 51 -16.26 -4.25 -10.79
N LEU A 52 -15.98 -5.45 -10.27
CA LEU A 52 -15.61 -5.70 -8.87
C LEU A 52 -14.13 -5.42 -8.63
N LEU A 53 -13.73 -5.25 -7.38
CA LEU A 53 -12.31 -5.22 -7.00
C LEU A 53 -11.61 -6.52 -7.45
N HIS A 54 -10.48 -6.37 -8.13
CA HIS A 54 -9.67 -7.49 -8.62
C HIS A 54 -8.96 -8.18 -7.44
N GLY A 55 -9.06 -9.50 -7.34
CA GLY A 55 -8.41 -10.27 -6.27
C GLY A 55 -6.89 -10.05 -6.23
N GLY A 56 -6.24 -10.01 -7.40
CA GLY A 56 -4.81 -9.66 -7.50
C GLY A 56 -4.47 -8.23 -7.02
N ALA A 57 -5.39 -7.26 -7.14
CA ALA A 57 -5.14 -5.91 -6.61
C ALA A 57 -5.16 -5.92 -5.06
N ASN A 58 -6.03 -6.73 -4.45
CA ASN A 58 -5.99 -6.97 -3.01
C ASN A 58 -4.66 -7.60 -2.57
N VAL A 59 -4.15 -8.59 -3.32
CA VAL A 59 -2.85 -9.22 -3.03
C VAL A 59 -1.72 -8.20 -3.16
N VAL A 60 -1.74 -7.34 -4.18
CA VAL A 60 -0.73 -6.27 -4.33
C VAL A 60 -0.75 -5.31 -3.15
N LEU A 61 -1.93 -4.91 -2.67
CA LEU A 61 -2.04 -4.06 -1.47
C LEU A 61 -1.47 -4.75 -0.23
N ALA A 62 -1.82 -6.02 -0.02
CA ALA A 62 -1.35 -6.81 1.12
C ALA A 62 0.17 -7.00 1.09
N GLU A 63 0.73 -7.39 -0.06
CA GLU A 63 2.17 -7.59 -0.24
C GLU A 63 2.93 -6.28 -0.07
N THR A 64 2.42 -5.17 -0.62
CA THR A 64 3.04 -3.84 -0.45
C THR A 64 3.18 -3.49 1.04
N LEU A 65 2.14 -3.72 1.85
CA LEU A 65 2.18 -3.48 3.29
C LEU A 65 3.15 -4.42 4.01
N GLY A 66 3.15 -5.70 3.63
CA GLY A 66 4.04 -6.72 4.20
C GLY A 66 5.52 -6.39 3.97
N SER A 67 5.91 -6.12 2.73
CA SER A 67 7.30 -5.80 2.40
C SER A 67 7.80 -4.49 3.04
N VAL A 68 6.93 -3.48 3.15
CA VAL A 68 7.28 -2.22 3.84
C VAL A 68 7.51 -2.46 5.33
N GLN A 69 6.76 -3.37 5.96
CA GLN A 69 6.95 -3.72 7.38
C GLN A 69 8.25 -4.51 7.64
N GLU A 70 8.74 -5.25 6.65
CA GLU A 70 10.01 -6.00 6.75
C GLU A 70 11.27 -5.14 6.53
N THR A 71 11.12 -3.95 5.92
CA THR A 71 12.24 -3.08 5.50
C THR A 71 12.66 -2.06 6.57
#